data_AF-A0A258UET9-F1
#
_entry.id   AF-A0A258UET9-F1
#
_cell.length_a   1.000
_cell.length_b   1.000
_cell.length_c   1.000
_cell.angle_alpha   90.00
_cell.angle_beta   90.00
_cell.angle_gamma   90.00
#
_symmetry.space_group_name_H-M   'P 1'
#
loop_
_entity.id
_entity.type
_entity.pdbx_description
1 polymer ?
#
loop_
_entity_poly.entity_id
_entity_poly.type
_entity_poly.pdbx_seq_one_letter_code
_entity_poly.pdbx_strand_id
1 'polypeptide(L)'
;MLKSYFFILLALCSVGVFAQPHFSTLTFEEAAKKADKEKKLVMLVITSEKCVQCNDVAEAGLVAAKNSIDSNCILIRQPRFPVEFNVANSIYTVPKDFFGIIWFDAQLNILQILPSSSTLAYPYIQGIQRAIAEMRSNTGSFKELKQNYYNKVGDFVVIRKLVDKVLKIGFEPHPDLIDELTQKAPDDSATAITFLQYVLRCAPIVGSIAQKFVEKQKDNYMIAWYNMPLRERQVINSRITFKSINKAIEDKNLPFAYQVAAFRQNTFTTDKPEEGPKANMQLMLTYYKGVNDTVNYMRNVFSFYERYFMNIKPEDIRKEDSLAQIKLLKTAGSGIPPEIFAQIPDSIRIKLNKNHPVQGVQRNMIQFTPRGQFYANALNEGAWDVYTFSKNPAYLSKALLLAKRGLEFFESAELIDTYARLLYRTGNKVEAINWEEKAIKLRSTMRFSTAAFETVLNKMKQGEVNID
;
A
#
# COMPACT_ATOMS: atom_id res chain seq x y z
N MET A 1 22.37 -67.02 3.03
CA MET A 1 23.45 -66.13 2.56
C MET A 1 22.98 -65.44 1.29
N LEU A 2 23.08 -64.11 1.22
CA LEU A 2 23.18 -63.21 0.03
C LEU A 2 22.14 -63.37 -1.12
N LYS A 3 21.65 -62.34 -1.80
CA LYS A 3 21.70 -60.87 -1.69
C LYS A 3 20.68 -60.31 -2.72
N SER A 4 20.18 -59.11 -2.41
CA SER A 4 19.51 -58.06 -3.20
C SER A 4 19.49 -58.16 -4.74
N TYR A 5 18.40 -57.67 -5.35
CA TYR A 5 18.35 -56.38 -6.07
C TYR A 5 16.89 -55.90 -6.20
N PHE A 6 16.54 -54.78 -5.55
CA PHE A 6 15.29 -54.05 -5.74
C PHE A 6 15.64 -52.70 -6.37
N PHE A 7 15.20 -52.49 -7.61
CA PHE A 7 15.35 -51.21 -8.32
C PHE A 7 14.38 -50.20 -7.71
N ILE A 8 14.90 -49.20 -7.00
CA ILE A 8 14.13 -48.01 -6.60
C ILE A 8 14.34 -46.96 -7.68
N LEU A 9 13.27 -46.67 -8.43
CA LEU A 9 13.19 -45.48 -9.27
C LEU A 9 13.15 -44.25 -8.34
N LEU A 10 14.27 -43.55 -8.23
CA LEU A 10 14.32 -42.21 -7.64
C LEU A 10 13.62 -41.24 -8.62
N ALA A 11 12.36 -40.92 -8.32
CA ALA A 11 11.73 -39.73 -8.84
C ALA A 11 12.47 -38.51 -8.23
N LEU A 12 13.43 -37.98 -8.98
CA LEU A 12 14.02 -36.66 -8.76
C LEU A 12 12.90 -35.62 -8.89
N CYS A 13 12.24 -35.32 -7.77
CA CYS A 13 11.53 -34.05 -7.61
C CYS A 13 12.58 -32.94 -7.71
N SER A 14 12.75 -32.38 -8.90
CA SER A 14 13.47 -31.13 -9.10
C SER A 14 12.72 -30.04 -8.34
N VAL A 15 13.11 -29.82 -7.08
CA VAL A 15 12.79 -28.59 -6.36
C VAL A 15 13.52 -27.51 -7.14
N GLY A 16 12.81 -26.80 -8.02
CA GLY A 16 13.33 -25.61 -8.66
C GLY A 16 13.69 -24.62 -7.56
N VAL A 17 14.96 -24.58 -7.18
CA VAL A 17 15.53 -23.48 -6.41
C VAL A 17 15.46 -22.28 -7.35
N PHE A 18 14.37 -21.51 -7.27
CA PHE A 18 14.30 -20.23 -7.96
C PHE A 18 15.43 -19.37 -7.39
N ALA A 19 16.49 -19.17 -8.19
CA ALA A 19 17.60 -18.33 -7.80
C ALA A 19 17.06 -16.93 -7.46
N GLN A 20 17.34 -16.44 -6.26
CA GLN A 20 16.94 -15.08 -5.87
C GLN A 20 17.57 -14.04 -6.80
N PRO A 21 16.91 -12.89 -7.02
CA PRO A 21 17.53 -11.79 -7.76
C PRO A 21 18.80 -11.37 -7.03
N HIS A 22 19.88 -11.15 -7.79
CA HIS A 22 21.17 -10.83 -7.21
C HIS A 22 21.19 -9.36 -6.78
N PHE A 23 21.03 -9.11 -5.49
CA PHE A 23 21.26 -7.79 -4.91
C PHE A 23 22.75 -7.48 -4.90
N SER A 24 23.13 -6.40 -5.55
CA SER A 24 24.50 -5.94 -5.54
C SER A 24 24.84 -5.32 -4.19
N THR A 25 26.07 -5.55 -3.71
CA THR A 25 26.63 -4.89 -2.51
C THR A 25 27.21 -3.51 -2.82
N LEU A 26 27.02 -3.02 -4.05
CA LEU A 26 27.50 -1.71 -4.49
C LEU A 26 26.81 -0.59 -3.73
N THR A 27 27.55 0.48 -3.49
CA THR A 27 26.99 1.76 -3.07
C THR A 27 26.11 2.35 -4.18
N PHE A 28 25.28 3.33 -3.83
CA PHE A 28 24.37 3.99 -4.77
C PHE A 28 25.12 4.62 -5.96
N GLU A 29 26.26 5.28 -5.71
CA GLU A 29 27.11 5.87 -6.75
C GLU A 29 27.82 4.82 -7.63
N GLU A 30 28.28 3.72 -7.03
CA GLU A 30 28.91 2.63 -7.78
C GLU A 30 27.89 1.91 -8.68
N ALA A 31 26.67 1.74 -8.18
CA ALA A 31 25.56 1.20 -8.97
C ALA A 31 25.26 2.10 -10.17
N ALA A 32 25.29 3.43 -10.01
CA ALA A 32 25.12 4.40 -11.10
C ALA A 32 26.23 4.29 -12.15
N LYS A 33 27.50 4.22 -11.72
CA LYS A 33 28.65 4.02 -12.63
C LYS A 33 28.55 2.72 -13.41
N LYS A 34 28.12 1.63 -12.75
CA LYS A 34 27.90 0.34 -13.40
C LYS A 34 26.72 0.39 -14.37
N ALA A 35 25.64 1.06 -13.99
CA ALA A 35 24.46 1.27 -14.83
C ALA A 35 24.81 2.03 -16.12
N ASP A 36 25.67 3.06 -16.04
CA ASP A 36 26.19 3.79 -17.21
C ASP A 36 26.93 2.85 -18.17
N LYS A 37 27.89 2.08 -17.62
CA LYS A 37 28.71 1.14 -18.38
C LYS A 37 27.88 0.04 -19.05
N GLU A 38 26.88 -0.48 -18.36
CA GLU A 38 26.02 -1.57 -18.85
C GLU A 38 24.78 -1.06 -19.62
N LYS A 39 24.58 0.26 -19.72
CA LYS A 39 23.36 0.88 -20.30
C LYS A 39 22.07 0.38 -19.66
N LYS A 40 22.09 0.23 -18.33
CA LYS A 40 20.97 -0.24 -17.50
C LYS A 40 20.46 0.89 -16.62
N LEU A 41 19.30 0.67 -16.00
CA LEU A 41 18.78 1.50 -14.92
C LEU A 41 19.42 1.13 -13.59
N VAL A 42 19.36 2.02 -12.60
CA VAL A 42 19.52 1.64 -11.19
C VAL A 42 18.14 1.36 -10.61
N MET A 43 17.93 0.18 -10.04
CA MET A 43 16.68 -0.20 -9.36
C MET A 43 16.95 -0.33 -7.86
N LEU A 44 16.37 0.59 -7.09
CA LEU A 44 16.54 0.67 -5.64
C LEU A 44 15.32 0.11 -4.92
N VAL A 45 15.53 -0.95 -4.15
CA VAL A 45 14.52 -1.52 -3.26
C VAL A 45 14.67 -0.93 -1.86
N ILE A 46 13.64 -0.21 -1.41
CA ILE A 46 13.57 0.35 -0.06
C ILE A 46 12.70 -0.55 0.81
N THR A 47 13.32 -1.19 1.79
CA THR A 47 12.63 -2.10 2.73
C THR A 47 12.03 -1.34 3.91
N SER A 48 10.95 -1.85 4.49
CA SER A 48 10.36 -1.31 5.71
C SER A 48 10.84 -2.09 6.93
N GLU A 49 11.48 -1.43 7.90
CA GLU A 49 11.77 -2.01 9.22
C GLU A 49 10.47 -2.34 10.00
N LYS A 50 9.37 -1.65 9.69
CA LYS A 50 8.07 -1.77 10.38
C LYS A 50 7.12 -2.78 9.74
N CYS A 51 7.42 -3.28 8.55
CA CYS A 51 6.54 -4.20 7.82
C CYS A 51 7.33 -5.34 7.16
N VAL A 52 7.57 -6.41 7.93
CA VAL A 52 8.26 -7.62 7.45
C VAL A 52 7.48 -8.25 6.29
N GLN A 53 6.16 -8.38 6.41
CA GLN A 53 5.30 -8.92 5.35
C GLN A 53 5.41 -8.12 4.05
N CYS A 54 5.51 -6.78 4.12
CA CYS A 54 5.68 -5.95 2.92
C CYS A 54 6.98 -6.29 2.18
N ASN A 55 8.06 -6.57 2.93
CA ASN A 55 9.35 -6.96 2.39
C ASN A 55 9.29 -8.37 1.77
N ASP A 56 8.64 -9.34 2.43
CA ASP A 56 8.48 -10.71 1.89
C ASP A 56 7.66 -10.72 0.60
N VAL A 57 6.58 -9.93 0.58
CA VAL A 57 5.75 -9.74 -0.61
C VAL A 57 6.60 -9.16 -1.74
N ALA A 58 7.45 -8.18 -1.44
CA ALA A 58 8.34 -7.60 -2.43
C ALA A 58 9.37 -8.61 -2.95
N GLU A 59 9.98 -9.39 -2.05
CA GLU A 59 10.96 -10.41 -2.41
C GLU A 59 10.38 -11.44 -3.39
N ALA A 60 9.18 -11.95 -3.11
CA ALA A 60 8.50 -12.90 -3.98
C ALA A 60 8.26 -12.33 -5.39
N GLY A 61 7.84 -11.07 -5.49
CA GLY A 61 7.64 -10.39 -6.77
C GLY A 61 8.94 -10.13 -7.53
N LEU A 62 10.01 -9.76 -6.82
CA LEU A 62 11.34 -9.55 -7.41
C LEU A 62 11.93 -10.86 -7.95
N VAL A 63 11.76 -11.98 -7.24
CA VAL A 63 12.09 -13.33 -7.75
C VAL A 63 11.31 -13.64 -9.03
N ALA A 64 10.01 -13.37 -9.04
CA ALA A 64 9.18 -13.60 -10.21
C ALA A 64 9.56 -12.71 -11.41
N ALA A 65 10.10 -11.51 -11.16
CA ALA A 65 10.52 -10.55 -12.18
C ALA A 65 12.00 -10.65 -12.57
N LYS A 66 12.76 -11.60 -12.01
CA LYS A 66 14.23 -11.69 -12.09
C LYS A 66 14.79 -11.47 -13.49
N ASN A 67 14.27 -12.18 -14.50
CA ASN A 67 14.81 -12.10 -15.87
C ASN A 67 14.73 -10.68 -16.45
N SER A 68 13.64 -9.96 -16.16
CA SER A 68 13.47 -8.57 -16.59
C SER A 68 14.40 -7.65 -15.83
N ILE A 69 14.56 -7.87 -14.52
CA ILE A 69 15.46 -7.08 -13.67
C ILE A 69 16.91 -7.24 -14.13
N ASP A 70 17.41 -8.47 -14.26
CA ASP A 70 18.80 -8.74 -14.63
C ASP A 70 19.18 -8.14 -16.00
N SER A 71 18.22 -8.14 -16.93
CA SER A 71 18.40 -7.61 -18.28
C SER A 71 18.43 -6.07 -18.32
N ASN A 72 17.74 -5.40 -17.41
CA ASN A 72 17.48 -3.95 -17.53
C ASN A 72 18.02 -3.11 -16.38
N CYS A 73 18.41 -3.71 -15.25
CA CYS A 73 18.69 -2.99 -14.01
C CYS A 73 19.96 -3.47 -13.30
N ILE A 74 20.60 -2.55 -12.61
CA ILE A 74 21.51 -2.81 -11.49
C ILE A 74 20.66 -2.74 -10.22
N LEU A 75 20.45 -3.89 -9.58
CA LEU A 75 19.58 -4.02 -8.41
C LEU A 75 20.37 -3.78 -7.12
N ILE A 76 19.88 -2.85 -6.31
CA ILE A 76 20.42 -2.52 -4.99
C ILE A 76 19.29 -2.40 -3.96
N ARG A 77 19.64 -2.55 -2.67
CA ARG A 77 18.69 -2.51 -1.55
C ARG A 77 19.22 -1.63 -0.44
N GLN A 78 18.33 -0.88 0.20
CA GLN A 78 18.64 -0.15 1.42
C GLN A 78 17.41 0.02 2.31
N PRO A 79 17.57 0.29 3.62
CA PRO A 79 16.44 0.34 4.56
C PRO A 79 15.67 1.67 4.54
N ARG A 80 16.19 2.71 3.88
CA ARG A 80 15.61 4.07 3.94
C ARG A 80 15.70 4.77 2.60
N PHE A 81 14.82 5.73 2.37
CA PHE A 81 14.92 6.61 1.21
C PHE A 81 16.25 7.39 1.23
N PRO A 82 16.99 7.51 0.11
CA PRO A 82 18.30 8.16 0.13
C PRO A 82 18.16 9.64 0.52
N VAL A 83 18.98 10.07 1.48
CA VAL A 83 18.90 11.39 2.11
C VAL A 83 19.17 12.53 1.14
N GLU A 84 20.00 12.27 0.13
CA GLU A 84 20.36 13.20 -0.94
C GLU A 84 19.16 13.59 -1.83
N PHE A 85 18.10 12.79 -1.86
CA PHE A 85 16.84 13.11 -2.55
C PHE A 85 15.76 13.62 -1.58
N ASN A 86 16.05 13.69 -0.28
CA ASN A 86 15.15 14.19 0.76
C ASN A 86 15.68 15.50 1.34
N VAL A 87 15.90 16.49 0.48
CA VAL A 87 16.45 17.79 0.84
C VAL A 87 15.36 18.79 1.24
N ALA A 88 15.68 19.71 2.15
CA ALA A 88 14.87 20.90 2.38
C ALA A 88 14.62 21.61 1.03
N ASN A 89 13.37 22.00 0.75
CA ASN A 89 12.87 22.45 -0.57
C ASN A 89 12.62 21.33 -1.59
N SER A 90 12.23 20.13 -1.14
CA SER A 90 11.72 19.12 -2.05
C SER A 90 10.43 19.60 -2.72
N ILE A 91 10.38 19.49 -4.04
CA ILE A 91 9.23 19.84 -4.89
C ILE A 91 8.19 18.70 -4.96
N TYR A 92 8.46 17.60 -4.26
CA TYR A 92 7.57 16.46 -4.06
C TYR A 92 7.56 16.02 -2.59
N THR A 93 6.52 15.30 -2.20
CA THR A 93 6.40 14.69 -0.88
C THR A 93 6.86 13.24 -0.92
N VAL A 94 7.75 12.87 0.01
CA VAL A 94 8.13 11.49 0.29
C VAL A 94 7.64 11.13 1.69
N PRO A 95 6.84 10.06 1.85
CA PRO A 95 6.46 9.58 3.18
C PRO A 95 7.71 9.25 4.01
N LYS A 96 7.72 9.64 5.29
CA LYS A 96 8.83 9.35 6.21
C LYS A 96 9.17 7.87 6.30
N ASP A 97 8.15 7.01 6.27
CA ASP A 97 8.25 5.55 6.28
C ASP A 97 8.09 4.96 4.87
N PHE A 98 8.56 5.66 3.83
CA PHE A 98 8.48 5.16 2.45
C PHE A 98 9.13 3.77 2.34
N PHE A 99 8.39 2.85 1.72
CA PHE A 99 8.89 1.57 1.26
C PHE A 99 8.42 1.37 -0.19
N GLY A 100 9.17 0.58 -0.94
CA GLY A 100 8.86 0.32 -2.34
C GLY A 100 10.09 0.35 -3.22
N ILE A 101 9.90 0.72 -4.47
CA ILE A 101 10.94 0.66 -5.50
C ILE A 101 11.06 1.99 -6.21
N ILE A 102 12.30 2.41 -6.47
CA ILE A 102 12.62 3.59 -7.25
C ILE A 102 13.56 3.19 -8.38
N TRP A 103 13.29 3.70 -9.58
CA TRP A 103 14.16 3.54 -10.74
C TRP A 103 14.83 4.87 -11.06
N PHE A 104 16.14 4.80 -11.29
CA PHE A 104 16.97 5.92 -11.68
C PHE A 104 17.69 5.65 -13.00
N ASP A 105 18.06 6.71 -13.72
CA ASP A 105 19.09 6.63 -14.76
C ASP A 105 20.50 6.60 -14.13
N ALA A 106 21.53 6.51 -14.98
CA ALA A 106 22.91 6.48 -14.54
C ALA A 106 23.42 7.84 -13.99
N GLN A 107 22.69 8.92 -14.24
CA GLN A 107 22.93 10.26 -13.69
C GLN A 107 22.13 10.49 -12.39
N LEU A 108 21.47 9.45 -11.88
CA LEU A 108 20.67 9.45 -10.67
C LEU A 108 19.44 10.37 -10.73
N ASN A 109 18.90 10.63 -11.93
CA ASN A 109 17.57 11.21 -12.05
C ASN A 109 16.52 10.15 -11.73
N ILE A 110 15.51 10.52 -10.93
CA ILE A 110 14.37 9.66 -10.65
C ILE A 110 13.50 9.56 -11.91
N LEU A 111 13.24 8.32 -12.35
CA LEU A 111 12.45 8.02 -13.55
C LEU A 111 11.06 7.49 -13.21
N GLN A 112 10.95 6.69 -12.16
CA GLN A 112 9.69 6.06 -11.74
C GLN A 112 9.75 5.65 -10.28
N ILE A 113 8.60 5.66 -9.61
CA ILE A 113 8.42 5.00 -8.32
C ILE A 113 7.30 3.97 -8.34
N LEU A 114 7.40 3.00 -7.43
CA LEU A 114 6.36 2.08 -7.04
C LEU A 114 6.28 2.09 -5.50
N PRO A 115 5.37 2.87 -4.90
CA PRO A 115 5.27 3.04 -3.44
C PRO A 115 4.49 1.87 -2.79
N SER A 116 4.78 0.64 -3.21
CA SER A 116 4.09 -0.57 -2.75
C SER A 116 4.91 -1.83 -3.06
N SER A 117 4.44 -2.99 -2.61
CA SER A 117 4.98 -4.30 -2.98
C SER A 117 3.91 -5.22 -3.53
N SER A 118 4.32 -6.21 -4.32
CA SER A 118 3.45 -7.26 -4.86
C SER A 118 4.22 -8.57 -4.98
N THR A 119 3.53 -9.71 -4.80
CA THR A 119 4.11 -11.02 -5.11
C THR A 119 4.15 -11.31 -6.61
N LEU A 120 3.51 -10.48 -7.44
CA LEU A 120 3.45 -10.64 -8.89
C LEU A 120 4.65 -9.96 -9.55
N ALA A 121 5.16 -10.54 -10.64
CA ALA A 121 6.23 -9.93 -11.43
C ALA A 121 5.79 -8.63 -12.14
N TYR A 122 4.52 -8.55 -12.51
CA TYR A 122 4.00 -7.52 -13.42
C TYR A 122 4.25 -6.08 -12.97
N PRO A 123 3.98 -5.66 -11.71
CA PRO A 123 4.26 -4.29 -11.27
C PRO A 123 5.72 -3.87 -11.42
N TYR A 124 6.66 -4.78 -11.17
CA TYR A 124 8.10 -4.53 -11.31
C TYR A 124 8.49 -4.38 -12.78
N ILE A 125 8.02 -5.28 -13.64
CA ILE A 125 8.26 -5.22 -15.10
C ILE A 125 7.68 -3.94 -15.68
N GLN A 126 6.46 -3.58 -15.27
CA GLN A 126 5.82 -2.34 -15.71
C GLN A 126 6.59 -1.11 -15.22
N GLY A 127 7.10 -1.12 -13.98
CA GLY A 127 7.95 -0.05 -13.45
C GLY A 127 9.22 0.16 -14.29
N ILE A 128 9.91 -0.94 -14.65
CA ILE A 128 11.08 -0.91 -15.54
C ILE A 128 10.71 -0.30 -16.90
N GLN A 129 9.62 -0.77 -17.52
CA GLN A 129 9.19 -0.27 -18.83
C GLN A 129 8.86 1.23 -18.81
N ARG A 130 8.18 1.69 -17.75
CA ARG A 130 7.87 3.12 -17.57
C ARG A 130 9.12 3.96 -17.35
N ALA A 131 10.07 3.47 -16.55
CA ALA A 131 11.35 4.14 -16.34
C ALA A 131 12.16 4.26 -17.64
N ILE A 132 12.22 3.20 -18.46
CA ILE A 132 12.86 3.24 -19.79
C ILE A 132 12.16 4.25 -20.70
N ALA A 133 10.82 4.27 -20.71
CA ALA A 133 10.05 5.23 -21.49
C ALA A 133 10.32 6.67 -21.03
N GLU A 134 10.45 6.90 -19.72
CA GLU A 134 10.76 8.21 -19.15
C GLU A 134 12.16 8.69 -19.55
N MET A 135 13.16 7.80 -19.46
CA MET A 135 14.55 8.09 -19.87
C MET A 135 14.65 8.47 -21.35
N ARG A 136 13.77 7.94 -22.21
CA ARG A 136 13.72 8.25 -23.65
C ARG A 136 12.84 9.46 -23.98
N SER A 137 12.17 10.04 -22.98
CA SER A 137 11.22 11.14 -23.23
C SER A 137 11.94 12.49 -23.33
N ASN A 138 11.46 13.34 -24.23
CA ASN A 138 11.96 14.72 -24.38
C ASN A 138 11.28 15.70 -23.42
N THR A 139 10.76 15.23 -22.27
CA THR A 139 10.03 16.08 -21.31
C THR A 139 10.93 16.80 -20.30
N GLY A 140 12.26 16.72 -20.48
CA GLY A 140 13.27 17.30 -19.58
C GLY A 140 13.52 16.41 -18.35
N SER A 141 14.77 16.42 -17.86
CA SER A 141 15.12 15.69 -16.64
C SER A 141 14.51 16.37 -15.41
N PHE A 142 14.30 15.60 -14.34
CA PHE A 142 13.79 16.16 -13.09
C PHE A 142 14.72 17.26 -12.54
N LYS A 143 16.03 17.04 -12.67
CA LYS A 143 17.08 18.00 -12.31
C LYS A 143 16.99 19.30 -13.11
N GLU A 144 16.83 19.22 -14.43
CA GLU A 144 16.66 20.39 -15.30
C GLU A 144 15.41 21.19 -14.94
N LEU A 145 14.27 20.53 -14.77
CA LEU A 145 13.01 21.21 -14.46
C LEU A 145 13.07 21.88 -13.08
N LYS A 146 13.69 21.24 -12.08
CA LYS A 146 13.96 21.84 -10.77
C LYS A 146 14.88 23.07 -10.88
N GLN A 147 15.94 23.00 -11.68
CA GLN A 147 16.82 24.14 -11.92
C GLN A 147 16.08 25.30 -12.60
N ASN A 148 15.27 25.00 -13.62
CA ASN A 148 14.46 25.99 -14.33
C ASN A 148 13.46 26.69 -13.40
N TYR A 149 12.83 25.94 -12.49
CA TYR A 149 11.94 26.49 -11.48
C TYR A 149 12.63 27.51 -10.57
N TYR A 150 13.83 27.21 -10.06
CA TYR A 150 14.57 28.17 -9.24
C TYR A 150 15.18 29.34 -10.04
N ASN A 151 15.44 29.17 -11.34
CA ASN A 151 15.94 30.24 -12.20
C ASN A 151 14.82 31.16 -12.72
N LYS A 152 13.58 30.67 -12.77
CA LYS A 152 12.39 31.38 -13.27
C LYS A 152 11.24 31.29 -12.26
N VAL A 153 11.55 31.63 -11.01
CA VAL A 153 10.59 31.56 -9.89
C VAL A 153 9.32 32.35 -10.26
N GLY A 154 8.16 31.73 -10.06
CA GLY A 154 6.87 32.35 -10.36
C GLY A 154 6.37 32.23 -11.80
N ASP A 155 7.10 31.61 -12.74
CA ASP A 155 6.59 31.31 -14.08
C ASP A 155 5.62 30.12 -14.04
N PHE A 156 4.34 30.39 -14.33
CA PHE A 156 3.27 29.39 -14.32
C PHE A 156 3.55 28.17 -15.21
N VAL A 157 4.12 28.36 -16.39
CA VAL A 157 4.39 27.26 -17.34
C VAL A 157 5.51 26.38 -16.80
N VAL A 158 6.52 26.96 -16.17
CA VAL A 158 7.60 26.21 -15.52
C VAL A 158 7.08 25.40 -14.33
N ILE A 159 6.29 26.02 -13.45
CA ILE A 159 5.67 25.35 -12.30
C ILE A 159 4.80 24.19 -12.77
N ARG A 160 3.94 24.41 -13.76
CA ARG A 160 3.06 23.38 -14.32
C ARG A 160 3.84 22.19 -14.88
N LYS A 161 4.89 22.43 -15.67
CA LYS A 161 5.76 21.36 -16.18
C LYS A 161 6.40 20.55 -15.06
N LEU A 162 6.76 21.21 -13.97
CA LEU A 162 7.33 20.54 -12.80
C LEU A 162 6.31 19.66 -12.08
N VAL A 163 5.10 20.18 -11.84
CA VAL A 163 3.97 19.42 -11.26
C VAL A 163 3.63 18.21 -12.13
N ASP A 164 3.52 18.40 -13.45
CA ASP A 164 3.26 17.33 -14.41
C ASP A 164 4.33 16.23 -14.32
N LYS A 165 5.60 16.63 -14.22
CA LYS A 165 6.71 15.69 -14.07
C LYS A 165 6.61 14.90 -12.76
N VAL A 166 6.35 15.56 -11.63
CA VAL A 166 6.20 14.91 -10.31
C VAL A 166 5.08 13.86 -10.34
N LEU A 167 3.92 14.22 -10.89
CA LEU A 167 2.78 13.29 -11.03
C LEU A 167 3.11 12.13 -11.97
N LYS A 168 3.76 12.40 -13.10
CA LYS A 168 4.11 11.40 -14.12
C LYS A 168 5.02 10.31 -13.57
N ILE A 169 6.02 10.66 -12.77
CA ILE A 169 6.96 9.70 -12.16
C ILE A 169 6.36 8.97 -10.95
N GLY A 170 5.16 9.37 -10.51
CA GLY A 170 4.37 8.69 -9.47
C GLY A 170 4.47 9.31 -8.08
N PHE A 171 5.12 10.47 -7.92
CA PHE A 171 5.17 11.20 -6.66
C PHE A 171 3.98 12.15 -6.46
N GLU A 172 3.83 12.60 -5.23
CA GLU A 172 2.91 13.68 -4.87
C GLU A 172 3.63 15.03 -4.96
N PRO A 173 3.06 16.05 -5.66
CA PRO A 173 3.59 17.41 -5.62
C PRO A 173 3.56 17.98 -4.20
N HIS A 174 4.64 18.69 -3.85
CA HIS A 174 4.72 19.37 -2.56
C HIS A 174 3.60 20.42 -2.43
N PRO A 175 2.93 20.56 -1.27
CA PRO A 175 1.83 21.51 -1.09
C PRO A 175 2.17 22.94 -1.56
N ASP A 176 3.35 23.45 -1.20
CA ASP A 176 3.78 24.81 -1.58
C ASP A 176 3.87 24.99 -3.11
N LEU A 177 4.25 23.95 -3.85
CA LEU A 177 4.31 23.99 -5.31
C LEU A 177 2.90 24.08 -5.92
N ILE A 178 1.92 23.41 -5.32
CA ILE A 178 0.52 23.47 -5.74
C ILE A 178 -0.07 24.85 -5.40
N ASP A 179 0.25 25.38 -4.22
CA ASP A 179 -0.18 26.72 -3.80
C ASP A 179 0.39 27.78 -4.75
N GLU A 180 1.69 27.73 -5.07
CA GLU A 180 2.31 28.65 -6.03
C GLU A 180 1.70 28.52 -7.43
N LEU A 181 1.46 27.30 -7.93
CA LEU A 181 0.77 27.04 -9.20
C LEU A 181 -0.57 27.78 -9.27
N THR A 182 -1.37 27.74 -8.20
CA THR A 182 -2.68 28.40 -8.17
C THR A 182 -2.58 29.91 -8.03
N GLN A 183 -1.61 30.42 -7.27
CA GLN A 183 -1.37 31.86 -7.13
C GLN A 183 -0.86 32.52 -8.41
N LYS A 184 -0.14 31.75 -9.24
CA LYS A 184 0.43 32.21 -10.51
C LYS A 184 -0.43 31.84 -11.72
N ALA A 185 -1.60 31.22 -11.50
CA ALA A 185 -2.51 30.86 -12.58
C ALA A 185 -2.96 32.13 -13.34
N PRO A 186 -2.83 32.18 -14.67
CA PRO A 186 -3.37 33.28 -15.46
C PRO A 186 -4.89 33.42 -15.30
N ASP A 187 -5.42 34.65 -15.36
CA ASP A 187 -6.85 34.93 -15.10
C ASP A 187 -7.81 34.13 -16.00
N ASP A 188 -7.43 33.94 -17.27
CA ASP A 188 -8.21 33.16 -18.25
C ASP A 188 -8.30 31.66 -17.90
N SER A 189 -7.26 31.15 -17.26
CA SER A 189 -7.10 29.75 -16.88
C SER A 189 -7.64 29.48 -15.48
N ALA A 190 -7.60 30.47 -14.59
CA ALA A 190 -7.90 30.35 -13.17
C ALA A 190 -9.33 29.85 -12.89
N THR A 191 -10.28 30.11 -13.78
CA THR A 191 -11.68 29.68 -13.63
C THR A 191 -12.07 28.52 -14.55
N ALA A 192 -11.18 28.08 -15.45
CA ALA A 192 -11.46 27.04 -16.42
C ALA A 192 -11.69 25.69 -15.72
N ILE A 193 -12.77 24.99 -16.10
CA ILE A 193 -13.13 23.68 -15.54
C ILE A 193 -11.97 22.68 -15.60
N THR A 194 -11.24 22.65 -16.72
CA THR A 194 -10.09 21.77 -16.93
C THR A 194 -8.93 22.09 -16.00
N PHE A 195 -8.71 23.37 -15.68
CA PHE A 195 -7.68 23.78 -14.73
C PHE A 195 -8.08 23.46 -13.28
N LEU A 196 -9.34 23.69 -12.90
CA LEU A 196 -9.84 23.30 -11.58
C LEU A 196 -9.71 21.78 -11.37
N GLN A 197 -10.05 20.97 -12.37
CA GLN A 197 -9.83 19.51 -12.33
C GLN A 197 -8.35 19.16 -12.20
N TYR A 198 -7.46 19.87 -12.90
CA TYR A 198 -6.03 19.67 -12.78
C TYR A 198 -5.52 19.94 -11.36
N VAL A 199 -5.92 21.06 -10.74
CA VAL A 199 -5.57 21.39 -9.35
C VAL A 199 -6.12 20.32 -8.40
N LEU A 200 -7.37 19.89 -8.58
CA LEU A 200 -7.98 18.82 -7.77
C LEU A 200 -7.21 17.49 -7.89
N ARG A 201 -6.73 17.13 -9.08
CA ARG A 201 -5.87 15.95 -9.30
C ARG A 201 -4.50 16.06 -8.64
N CYS A 202 -4.05 17.25 -8.28
CA CYS A 202 -2.86 17.45 -7.45
C CYS A 202 -3.12 17.17 -5.96
N ALA A 203 -4.37 16.93 -5.57
CA ALA A 203 -4.80 16.63 -4.20
C ALA A 203 -4.27 17.66 -3.19
N PRO A 204 -4.73 18.93 -3.26
CA PRO A 204 -4.29 19.98 -2.33
C PRO A 204 -4.67 19.61 -0.89
N ILE A 205 -3.80 19.96 0.07
CA ILE A 205 -4.03 19.67 1.49
C ILE A 205 -5.23 20.47 2.01
N VAL A 206 -5.92 19.92 3.03
CA VAL A 206 -7.05 20.58 3.68
C VAL A 206 -6.67 22.00 4.15
N GLY A 207 -7.47 23.00 3.81
CA GLY A 207 -7.28 24.41 4.18
C GLY A 207 -6.15 25.16 3.44
N SER A 208 -5.43 24.51 2.51
CA SER A 208 -4.36 25.11 1.71
C SER A 208 -4.86 26.23 0.80
N ILE A 209 -3.92 27.02 0.25
CA ILE A 209 -4.26 28.09 -0.69
C ILE A 209 -4.87 27.49 -1.95
N ALA A 210 -4.32 26.39 -2.45
CA ALA A 210 -4.84 25.71 -3.64
C ALA A 210 -6.24 25.10 -3.43
N GLN A 211 -6.54 24.55 -2.26
CA GLN A 211 -7.90 24.06 -1.98
C GLN A 211 -8.89 25.24 -1.89
N LYS A 212 -8.55 26.29 -1.13
CA LYS A 212 -9.39 27.48 -1.03
C LYS A 212 -9.55 28.18 -2.38
N PHE A 213 -8.51 28.13 -3.21
CA PHE A 213 -8.55 28.61 -4.58
C PHE A 213 -9.69 27.92 -5.31
N VAL A 214 -9.69 26.59 -5.43
CA VAL A 214 -10.74 25.86 -6.18
C VAL A 214 -12.13 25.99 -5.57
N GLU A 215 -12.25 26.06 -4.24
CA GLU A 215 -13.55 26.18 -3.55
C GLU A 215 -14.18 27.57 -3.73
N LYS A 216 -13.37 28.60 -4.02
CA LYS A 216 -13.86 29.96 -4.25
C LYS A 216 -14.67 30.07 -5.54
N GLN A 217 -14.39 29.27 -6.58
CA GLN A 217 -15.15 29.27 -7.85
C GLN A 217 -16.35 28.32 -7.77
N LYS A 218 -17.26 28.53 -6.80
CA LYS A 218 -18.35 27.60 -6.42
C LYS A 218 -19.01 26.85 -7.58
N ASP A 219 -19.50 27.57 -8.59
CA ASP A 219 -20.24 26.96 -9.71
C ASP A 219 -19.33 26.09 -10.59
N ASN A 220 -18.18 26.62 -11.00
CA ASN A 220 -17.22 25.89 -11.83
C ASN A 220 -16.56 24.74 -11.06
N TYR A 221 -16.40 24.86 -9.74
CA TYR A 221 -15.93 23.78 -8.87
C TYR A 221 -16.89 22.60 -8.87
N MET A 222 -18.19 22.84 -8.68
CA MET A 222 -19.18 21.74 -8.71
C MET A 222 -19.18 21.04 -10.07
N ILE A 223 -19.13 21.80 -11.16
CA ILE A 223 -19.05 21.23 -12.52
C ILE A 223 -17.75 20.43 -12.69
N ALA A 224 -16.60 21.00 -12.33
CA ALA A 224 -15.30 20.34 -12.39
C ALA A 224 -15.27 19.03 -11.60
N TRP A 225 -15.78 19.06 -10.37
CA TRP A 225 -15.83 17.92 -9.48
C TRP A 225 -16.75 16.83 -10.00
N TYR A 226 -18.02 17.13 -10.26
CA TYR A 226 -19.01 16.11 -10.63
C TYR A 226 -18.88 15.59 -12.06
N ASN A 227 -18.14 16.29 -12.93
CA ASN A 227 -17.75 15.75 -14.23
C ASN A 227 -16.63 14.69 -14.15
N MET A 228 -15.97 14.51 -13.00
CA MET A 228 -15.04 13.40 -12.79
C MET A 228 -15.80 12.14 -12.33
N PRO A 229 -15.42 10.94 -12.84
CA PRO A 229 -15.95 9.67 -12.37
C PRO A 229 -15.85 9.53 -10.84
N LEU A 230 -16.84 8.89 -10.22
CA LEU A 230 -16.88 8.68 -8.76
C LEU A 230 -15.59 8.08 -8.22
N ARG A 231 -15.03 7.08 -8.93
CA ARG A 231 -13.78 6.43 -8.53
C ARG A 231 -12.60 7.40 -8.50
N GLU A 232 -12.50 8.30 -9.47
CA GLU A 232 -11.43 9.32 -9.52
C GLU A 232 -11.56 10.28 -8.34
N ARG A 233 -12.78 10.75 -8.05
CA ARG A 233 -13.06 11.60 -6.88
C ARG A 233 -12.71 10.93 -5.56
N GLN A 234 -13.03 9.65 -5.39
CA GLN A 234 -12.67 8.87 -4.20
C GLN A 234 -11.15 8.76 -4.03
N VAL A 235 -10.41 8.59 -5.12
CA VAL A 235 -8.94 8.58 -5.12
C VAL A 235 -8.38 9.95 -4.72
N ILE A 236 -8.89 11.04 -5.31
CA ILE A 236 -8.49 12.41 -4.96
C ILE A 236 -8.74 12.69 -3.49
N ASN A 237 -9.95 12.43 -2.98
CA ASN A 237 -10.29 12.62 -1.57
C ASN A 237 -9.38 11.82 -0.63
N SER A 238 -9.06 10.58 -0.99
CA SER A 238 -8.14 9.75 -0.18
C SER A 238 -6.72 10.30 -0.18
N ARG A 239 -6.23 10.82 -1.31
CA ARG A 239 -4.93 11.51 -1.40
C ARG A 239 -4.90 12.80 -0.58
N ILE A 240 -5.96 13.61 -0.64
CA ILE A 240 -6.10 14.82 0.19
C ILE A 240 -6.05 14.45 1.67
N THR A 241 -6.83 13.46 2.10
CA THR A 241 -6.85 12.99 3.50
C THR A 241 -5.46 12.51 3.94
N PHE A 242 -4.80 11.65 3.14
CA PHE A 242 -3.50 11.10 3.47
C PHE A 242 -2.40 12.17 3.60
N LYS A 243 -2.31 13.09 2.63
CA LYS A 243 -1.34 14.20 2.68
C LYS A 243 -1.57 15.08 3.90
N SER A 244 -2.84 15.41 4.17
CA SER A 244 -3.19 16.34 5.25
C SER A 244 -2.99 15.73 6.63
N ILE A 245 -3.31 14.44 6.83
CA ILE A 245 -3.10 13.78 8.12
C ILE A 245 -1.61 13.55 8.42
N ASN A 246 -0.81 13.21 7.41
CA ASN A 246 0.65 13.10 7.59
C ASN A 246 1.26 14.44 7.99
N LYS A 247 0.87 15.54 7.33
CA LYS A 247 1.26 16.88 7.75
C LYS A 247 0.86 17.17 9.20
N ALA A 248 -0.37 16.85 9.58
CA ALA A 248 -0.82 17.04 10.97
C ALA A 248 0.04 16.24 11.96
N ILE A 249 0.41 15.00 11.64
CA ILE A 249 1.28 14.14 12.46
C ILE A 249 2.69 14.72 12.57
N GLU A 250 3.28 15.13 11.45
CA GLU A 250 4.62 15.71 11.38
C GLU A 250 4.70 17.00 12.22
N ASP A 251 3.71 17.88 12.07
CA ASP A 251 3.61 19.15 12.78
C ASP A 251 3.06 18.99 14.22
N LYS A 252 2.62 17.78 14.61
CA LYS A 252 1.89 17.49 15.85
C LYS A 252 0.71 18.44 16.09
N ASN A 253 -0.02 18.75 15.02
CA ASN A 253 -1.10 19.74 15.00
C ASN A 253 -2.49 19.08 15.16
N LEU A 254 -2.95 18.98 16.41
CA LEU A 254 -4.24 18.37 16.75
C LEU A 254 -5.45 19.13 16.17
N PRO A 255 -5.54 20.49 16.27
CA PRO A 255 -6.63 21.22 15.63
C PRO A 255 -6.72 20.95 14.13
N PHE A 256 -5.59 20.87 13.44
CA PHE A 256 -5.57 20.55 12.02
C PHE A 256 -6.03 19.11 11.76
N ALA A 257 -5.60 18.13 12.57
CA ALA A 257 -6.07 16.75 12.46
C ALA A 257 -7.60 16.63 12.54
N TYR A 258 -8.25 17.37 13.44
CA TYR A 258 -9.72 17.44 13.52
C TYR A 258 -10.35 18.01 12.25
N GLN A 259 -9.74 19.03 11.64
CA GLN A 259 -10.22 19.57 10.36
C GLN A 259 -10.13 18.53 9.25
N VAL A 260 -9.03 17.76 9.18
CA VAL A 260 -8.89 16.68 8.21
C VAL A 260 -9.90 15.57 8.46
N ALA A 261 -10.16 15.21 9.71
CA ALA A 261 -11.15 14.19 10.08
C ALA A 261 -12.57 14.62 9.69
N ALA A 262 -12.92 15.89 9.92
CA ALA A 262 -14.19 16.46 9.47
C ALA A 262 -14.30 16.48 7.94
N PHE A 263 -13.23 16.89 7.24
CA PHE A 263 -13.19 16.81 5.77
C PHE A 263 -13.46 15.38 5.31
N ARG A 264 -12.75 14.38 5.87
CA ARG A 264 -12.90 12.97 5.49
C ARG A 264 -14.33 12.48 5.72
N GLN A 265 -14.93 12.79 6.86
CA GLN A 265 -16.32 12.46 7.15
C GLN A 265 -17.29 13.00 6.09
N ASN A 266 -17.09 14.25 5.67
CA ASN A 266 -17.95 14.92 4.70
C ASN A 266 -17.79 14.39 3.26
N THR A 267 -16.78 13.55 3.00
CA THR A 267 -16.64 12.88 1.70
C THR A 267 -17.56 11.65 1.54
N PHE A 268 -18.18 11.20 2.63
CA PHE A 268 -19.13 10.08 2.61
C PHE A 268 -20.55 10.56 2.32
N THR A 269 -21.29 9.73 1.61
CA THR A 269 -22.68 9.96 1.24
C THR A 269 -23.62 9.67 2.41
N THR A 270 -24.80 10.26 2.39
CA THR A 270 -25.82 10.14 3.44
C THR A 270 -26.57 8.79 3.42
N ASP A 271 -26.38 7.97 2.38
CA ASP A 271 -26.94 6.62 2.27
C ASP A 271 -26.34 5.63 3.29
N LYS A 272 -25.13 5.92 3.78
CA LYS A 272 -24.43 5.14 4.82
C LYS A 272 -23.95 6.06 5.95
N PRO A 273 -24.88 6.53 6.80
CA PRO A 273 -24.60 7.59 7.77
C PRO A 273 -23.51 7.23 8.80
N GLU A 274 -23.22 5.94 9.01
CA GLU A 274 -22.16 5.47 9.91
C GLU A 274 -20.74 5.53 9.32
N GLU A 275 -20.59 5.54 7.98
CA GLU A 275 -19.25 5.48 7.35
C GLU A 275 -18.46 6.78 7.53
N GLY A 276 -19.14 7.93 7.51
CA GLY A 276 -18.52 9.23 7.77
C GLY A 276 -17.92 9.33 9.19
N PRO A 277 -18.72 9.15 10.25
CA PRO A 277 -18.23 9.12 11.64
C PRO A 277 -17.17 8.04 11.88
N LYS A 278 -17.31 6.86 11.28
CA LYS A 278 -16.28 5.81 11.34
C LYS A 278 -14.95 6.29 10.78
N ALA A 279 -14.97 6.90 9.59
CA ALA A 279 -13.75 7.41 8.96
C ALA A 279 -13.12 8.57 9.75
N ASN A 280 -13.93 9.41 10.40
CA ASN A 280 -13.45 10.45 11.31
C ASN A 280 -12.67 9.84 12.49
N MET A 281 -13.30 8.92 13.22
CA MET A 281 -12.68 8.27 14.38
C MET A 281 -11.41 7.51 14.00
N GLN A 282 -11.43 6.78 12.87
CA GLN A 282 -10.27 6.08 12.36
C GLN A 282 -9.10 7.03 12.06
N LEU A 283 -9.39 8.21 11.48
CA LEU A 283 -8.35 9.19 11.18
C LEU A 283 -7.75 9.79 12.46
N MET A 284 -8.57 10.01 13.49
CA MET A 284 -8.07 10.47 14.80
C MET A 284 -7.20 9.41 15.49
N LEU A 285 -7.56 8.12 15.42
CA LEU A 285 -6.68 7.04 15.89
C LEU A 285 -5.34 7.02 15.14
N THR A 286 -5.37 7.24 13.82
CA THR A 286 -4.17 7.35 12.99
C THR A 286 -3.28 8.51 13.46
N TYR A 287 -3.89 9.67 13.74
CA TYR A 287 -3.17 10.83 14.27
C TYR A 287 -2.52 10.53 15.62
N TYR A 288 -3.29 10.03 16.60
CA TYR A 288 -2.77 9.73 17.95
C TYR A 288 -1.63 8.72 17.90
N LYS A 289 -1.76 7.68 17.06
CA LYS A 289 -0.70 6.71 16.79
C LYS A 289 0.55 7.39 16.20
N GLY A 290 0.36 8.23 15.18
CA GLY A 290 1.45 8.91 14.47
C GLY A 290 2.26 9.86 15.37
N VAL A 291 1.62 10.57 16.29
CA VAL A 291 2.29 11.46 17.26
C VAL A 291 2.71 10.76 18.56
N ASN A 292 2.47 9.45 18.67
CA ASN A 292 2.71 8.62 19.85
C ASN A 292 1.95 9.09 21.11
N ASP A 293 0.73 9.61 20.93
CA ASP A 293 -0.19 9.96 22.03
C ASP A 293 -0.96 8.71 22.48
N THR A 294 -0.28 7.90 23.29
CA THR A 294 -0.82 6.62 23.79
C THR A 294 -2.03 6.81 24.70
N VAL A 295 -2.13 7.95 25.40
CA VAL A 295 -3.24 8.23 26.31
C VAL A 295 -4.53 8.43 25.53
N ASN A 296 -4.53 9.32 24.51
CA ASN A 296 -5.71 9.53 23.70
C ASN A 296 -5.99 8.35 22.76
N TYR A 297 -4.97 7.64 22.28
CA TYR A 297 -5.18 6.40 21.53
C TYR A 297 -5.97 5.37 22.37
N MET A 298 -5.51 5.07 23.59
CA MET A 298 -6.14 4.07 24.46
C MET A 298 -7.57 4.43 24.88
N ARG A 299 -7.88 5.73 25.04
CA ARG A 299 -9.24 6.21 25.34
C ARG A 299 -10.23 5.93 24.21
N ASN A 300 -9.77 5.90 22.97
CA ASN A 300 -10.63 5.87 21.79
C ASN A 300 -10.62 4.52 21.04
N VAL A 301 -9.56 3.73 21.14
CA VAL A 301 -9.40 2.51 20.33
C VAL A 301 -10.49 1.48 20.60
N PHE A 302 -10.83 1.22 21.87
CA PHE A 302 -11.82 0.20 22.21
C PHE A 302 -13.23 0.59 21.78
N SER A 303 -13.65 1.85 22.01
CA SER A 303 -14.98 2.31 21.60
C SER A 303 -15.14 2.30 20.08
N PHE A 304 -14.08 2.59 19.33
CA PHE A 304 -14.07 2.47 17.88
C PHE A 304 -14.31 1.03 17.41
N TYR A 305 -13.52 0.07 17.90
CA TYR A 305 -13.66 -1.32 17.47
C TYR A 305 -14.95 -1.98 17.98
N GLU A 306 -15.38 -1.67 19.21
CA GLU A 306 -16.67 -2.11 19.75
C GLU A 306 -17.84 -1.64 18.88
N ARG A 307 -17.84 -0.36 18.47
CA ARG A 307 -18.91 0.20 17.65
C ARG A 307 -18.95 -0.37 16.22
N TYR A 308 -17.79 -0.51 15.58
CA TYR A 308 -17.74 -0.72 14.12
C TYR A 308 -17.32 -2.12 13.67
N PHE A 309 -16.78 -2.96 14.56
CA PHE A 309 -16.20 -4.25 14.17
C PHE A 309 -16.70 -5.42 15.04
N MET A 310 -16.82 -5.23 16.36
CA MET A 310 -17.13 -6.33 17.27
C MET A 310 -18.51 -6.95 17.08
N ASN A 311 -19.50 -6.14 16.67
CA ASN A 311 -20.90 -6.60 16.51
C ASN A 311 -21.19 -7.21 15.11
N ILE A 312 -20.20 -7.24 14.22
CA ILE A 312 -20.36 -7.82 12.88
C ILE A 312 -20.36 -9.34 13.00
N LYS A 313 -21.31 -10.00 12.35
CA LYS A 313 -21.48 -11.45 12.34
C LYS A 313 -20.55 -12.10 11.31
N PRO A 314 -19.59 -12.96 11.71
CA PRO A 314 -18.70 -13.62 10.77
C PRO A 314 -19.43 -14.46 9.70
N GLU A 315 -20.57 -15.04 10.04
CA GLU A 315 -21.43 -15.81 9.14
C GLU A 315 -21.99 -14.97 7.97
N ASP A 316 -22.37 -13.72 8.23
CA ASP A 316 -22.87 -12.81 7.20
C ASP A 316 -21.76 -12.47 6.21
N ILE A 317 -20.56 -12.18 6.72
CA ILE A 317 -19.38 -11.91 5.89
C ILE A 317 -18.96 -13.13 5.07
N ARG A 318 -18.97 -14.33 5.67
CA ARG A 318 -18.67 -15.59 4.94
C ARG A 318 -19.68 -15.85 3.83
N LYS A 319 -20.96 -15.52 4.05
CA LYS A 319 -22.00 -15.63 3.03
C LYS A 319 -21.76 -14.64 1.88
N GLU A 320 -21.44 -13.39 2.19
CA GLU A 320 -21.07 -12.39 1.19
C GLU A 320 -19.85 -12.83 0.37
N ASP A 321 -18.81 -13.33 1.03
CA ASP A 321 -17.59 -13.81 0.39
C ASP A 321 -17.87 -14.99 -0.55
N SER A 322 -18.70 -15.95 -0.11
CA SER A 322 -19.11 -17.08 -0.94
C SER A 322 -19.86 -16.62 -2.20
N LEU A 323 -20.76 -15.64 -2.06
CA LEU A 323 -21.51 -15.07 -3.19
C LEU A 323 -20.60 -14.30 -4.15
N ALA A 324 -19.65 -13.52 -3.61
CA ALA A 324 -18.67 -12.78 -4.39
C ALA A 324 -17.76 -13.72 -5.18
N GLN A 325 -17.29 -14.79 -4.55
CA GLN A 325 -16.48 -15.82 -5.20
C GLN A 325 -17.26 -16.53 -6.31
N ILE A 326 -18.52 -16.92 -6.08
CA ILE A 326 -19.38 -17.51 -7.11
C ILE A 326 -19.57 -16.55 -8.29
N LYS A 327 -19.81 -15.26 -8.02
CA LYS A 327 -19.94 -14.24 -9.07
C LYS A 327 -18.67 -14.15 -9.89
N LEU A 328 -17.51 -14.12 -9.23
CA LEU A 328 -16.21 -14.02 -9.87
C LEU A 328 -15.88 -15.25 -10.73
N LEU A 329 -16.16 -16.45 -10.23
CA LEU A 329 -16.00 -17.71 -10.96
C LEU A 329 -16.88 -17.76 -12.21
N LYS A 330 -18.13 -17.28 -12.12
CA LYS A 330 -19.05 -17.18 -13.27
C LYS A 330 -18.57 -16.21 -14.35
N THR A 331 -17.77 -15.20 -13.97
CA THR A 331 -17.24 -14.19 -14.91
C THR A 331 -15.85 -14.50 -15.43
N ALA A 332 -15.07 -15.33 -14.74
CA ALA A 332 -13.68 -15.63 -15.09
C ALA A 332 -13.48 -16.45 -16.37
N GLY A 333 -14.56 -17.02 -16.93
CA GLY A 333 -14.54 -17.74 -18.21
C GLY A 333 -14.80 -16.87 -19.45
N SER A 334 -15.26 -15.62 -19.29
CA SER A 334 -15.66 -14.77 -20.43
C SER A 334 -14.59 -13.79 -20.90
N GLY A 335 -13.54 -13.57 -20.10
CA GLY A 335 -12.55 -12.51 -20.35
C GLY A 335 -13.11 -11.09 -20.24
N ILE A 336 -14.36 -10.92 -19.79
CA ILE A 336 -15.07 -9.64 -19.69
C ILE A 336 -15.15 -9.24 -18.21
N PRO A 337 -14.82 -7.98 -17.85
CA PRO A 337 -14.99 -7.48 -16.48
C PRO A 337 -16.40 -7.72 -15.93
N PRO A 338 -16.57 -8.11 -14.64
CA PRO A 338 -17.86 -8.48 -14.06
C PRO A 338 -18.95 -7.42 -14.20
N GLU A 339 -18.57 -6.14 -14.20
CA GLU A 339 -19.46 -4.99 -14.31
C GLU A 339 -20.07 -4.87 -15.71
N ILE A 340 -19.28 -5.22 -16.73
CA ILE A 340 -19.72 -5.22 -18.13
C ILE A 340 -20.55 -6.49 -18.38
N PHE A 341 -20.11 -7.65 -17.86
CA PHE A 341 -20.81 -8.91 -18.05
C PHE A 341 -22.23 -8.91 -17.49
N ALA A 342 -22.48 -8.21 -16.38
CA ALA A 342 -23.79 -8.08 -15.77
C ALA A 342 -24.77 -7.21 -16.56
N GLN A 343 -24.28 -6.37 -17.48
CA GLN A 343 -25.09 -5.50 -18.33
C GLN A 343 -25.44 -6.14 -19.68
N ILE A 344 -24.88 -7.32 -19.97
CA ILE A 344 -25.15 -8.05 -21.20
C ILE A 344 -26.50 -8.79 -21.06
N PRO A 345 -27.43 -8.66 -22.03
CA PRO A 345 -28.67 -9.43 -22.03
C PRO A 345 -28.43 -10.94 -21.93
N ASP A 346 -29.28 -11.66 -21.20
CA ASP A 346 -29.10 -13.11 -20.93
C ASP A 346 -29.01 -13.95 -22.21
N SER A 347 -29.72 -13.55 -23.28
CA SER A 347 -29.66 -14.19 -24.60
C SER A 347 -28.29 -14.15 -25.26
N ILE A 348 -27.46 -13.15 -24.93
CA ILE A 348 -26.09 -12.97 -25.43
C ILE A 348 -25.09 -13.66 -24.50
N ARG A 349 -25.32 -13.61 -23.17
CA ARG A 349 -24.49 -14.31 -22.16
C ARG A 349 -24.43 -15.82 -22.39
N ILE A 350 -25.56 -16.44 -22.77
CA ILE A 350 -25.66 -17.87 -23.07
C ILE A 350 -24.82 -18.26 -24.30
N LYS A 351 -24.63 -17.35 -25.27
CA LYS A 351 -23.85 -17.59 -26.49
C LYS A 351 -22.34 -17.45 -26.26
N LEU A 352 -21.91 -16.51 -25.41
CA LEU A 352 -20.50 -16.29 -25.07
C LEU A 352 -19.88 -17.46 -24.30
N ASN A 353 -20.69 -18.24 -23.57
CA ASN A 353 -20.22 -19.38 -22.78
C ASN A 353 -20.01 -20.67 -23.60
N LYS A 354 -20.38 -20.68 -24.89
CA LYS A 354 -20.41 -21.92 -25.72
C LYS A 354 -19.36 -22.00 -26.83
N ASN A 355 -18.63 -20.94 -27.15
CA ASN A 355 -17.73 -20.94 -28.32
C ASN A 355 -16.29 -20.65 -27.91
N HIS A 356 -15.55 -21.70 -27.54
CA HIS A 356 -14.21 -22.06 -28.05
C HIS A 356 -13.62 -23.16 -27.14
N PRO A 357 -13.42 -24.41 -27.62
CA PRO A 357 -12.52 -25.32 -26.95
C PRO A 357 -11.10 -24.79 -27.15
N VAL A 358 -10.58 -24.07 -26.16
CA VAL A 358 -9.15 -23.75 -26.10
C VAL A 358 -8.42 -25.09 -25.96
N GLN A 359 -7.67 -25.50 -26.98
CA GLN A 359 -6.75 -26.64 -26.86
C GLN A 359 -5.70 -26.26 -25.80
N GLY A 360 -5.81 -26.89 -24.63
CA GLY A 360 -4.97 -26.64 -23.47
C GLY A 360 -5.77 -26.13 -22.28
N VAL A 361 -5.53 -26.72 -21.10
CA VAL A 361 -6.14 -26.27 -19.84
C VAL A 361 -5.54 -24.91 -19.47
N GLN A 362 -6.20 -23.81 -19.86
CA GLN A 362 -5.90 -22.50 -19.29
C GLN A 362 -6.39 -22.47 -17.84
N ARG A 363 -5.47 -22.70 -16.89
CA ARG A 363 -5.74 -22.45 -15.47
C ARG A 363 -5.71 -20.94 -15.23
N ASN A 364 -6.88 -20.30 -15.31
CA ASN A 364 -7.01 -18.92 -14.86
C ASN A 364 -6.98 -18.90 -13.33
N MET A 365 -5.88 -18.39 -12.76
CA MET A 365 -5.83 -18.10 -11.33
C MET A 365 -6.68 -16.87 -11.05
N ILE A 366 -7.73 -17.04 -10.27
CA ILE A 366 -8.59 -15.95 -9.83
C ILE A 366 -8.08 -15.48 -8.49
N GLN A 367 -7.65 -14.22 -8.41
CA GLN A 367 -7.32 -13.61 -7.13
C GLN A 367 -8.63 -13.19 -6.44
N PHE A 368 -8.89 -13.76 -5.26
CA PHE A 368 -10.01 -13.42 -4.42
C PHE A 368 -9.49 -13.07 -3.03
N THR A 369 -9.81 -11.86 -2.58
CA THR A 369 -9.51 -11.42 -1.21
C THR A 369 -10.82 -11.39 -0.44
N PRO A 370 -11.03 -12.30 0.52
CA PRO A 370 -12.24 -12.34 1.33
C PRO A 370 -12.41 -11.04 2.12
N ARG A 371 -13.64 -10.52 2.23
CA ARG A 371 -13.99 -9.45 3.16
C ARG A 371 -13.71 -9.84 4.61
N GLY A 372 -13.81 -11.13 4.95
CA GLY A 372 -13.39 -11.63 6.26
C GLY A 372 -11.96 -11.21 6.61
N GLN A 373 -11.05 -11.22 5.63
CA GLN A 373 -9.67 -10.78 5.83
C GLN A 373 -9.57 -9.28 6.17
N PHE A 374 -10.42 -8.43 5.61
CA PHE A 374 -10.47 -7.00 5.96
C PHE A 374 -10.84 -6.79 7.43
N TYR A 375 -11.88 -7.48 7.92
CA TYR A 375 -12.31 -7.38 9.31
C TYR A 375 -11.27 -7.94 10.29
N ALA A 376 -10.67 -9.09 9.94
CA ALA A 376 -9.60 -9.70 10.73
C ALA A 376 -8.39 -8.76 10.84
N ASN A 377 -7.95 -8.16 9.73
CA ASN A 377 -6.82 -7.22 9.72
C ASN A 377 -7.10 -5.96 10.53
N ALA A 378 -8.31 -5.39 10.45
CA ALA A 378 -8.67 -4.22 11.24
C ALA A 378 -8.63 -4.53 12.75
N LEU A 379 -9.22 -5.64 13.17
CA LEU A 379 -9.17 -6.07 14.58
C LEU A 379 -7.74 -6.39 15.04
N ASN A 380 -6.92 -6.99 14.17
CA ASN A 380 -5.50 -7.21 14.43
C ASN A 380 -4.76 -5.90 14.66
N GLU A 381 -4.96 -4.90 13.81
CA GLU A 381 -4.29 -3.60 13.91
C GLU A 381 -4.57 -2.94 15.27
N GLY A 382 -5.84 -2.93 15.70
CA GLY A 382 -6.20 -2.43 17.03
C GLY A 382 -5.56 -3.21 18.17
N ALA A 383 -5.54 -4.54 18.07
CA ALA A 383 -4.94 -5.39 19.09
C ALA A 383 -3.41 -5.20 19.19
N TRP A 384 -2.73 -5.14 18.04
CA TRP A 384 -1.30 -4.94 17.92
C TRP A 384 -0.87 -3.55 18.42
N ASP A 385 -1.61 -2.51 18.07
CA ASP A 385 -1.33 -1.16 18.55
C ASP A 385 -1.45 -1.07 20.08
N VAL A 386 -2.46 -1.72 20.67
CA VAL A 386 -2.59 -1.77 22.13
C VAL A 386 -1.43 -2.56 22.75
N TYR A 387 -1.05 -3.69 22.16
CA TYR A 387 0.07 -4.53 22.61
C TYR A 387 1.40 -3.76 22.63
N THR A 388 1.64 -2.92 21.62
CA THR A 388 2.88 -2.14 21.49
C THR A 388 2.89 -0.91 22.39
N PHE A 389 1.73 -0.28 22.63
CA PHE A 389 1.62 0.92 23.46
C PHE A 389 1.46 0.68 24.95
N SER A 390 1.08 -0.53 25.39
CA SER A 390 0.79 -0.76 26.80
C SER A 390 1.27 -2.11 27.32
N LYS A 391 1.64 -2.11 28.60
CA LYS A 391 1.84 -3.30 29.43
C LYS A 391 0.72 -3.48 30.47
N ASN A 392 -0.29 -2.61 30.46
CA ASN A 392 -1.38 -2.66 31.43
C ASN A 392 -2.25 -3.91 31.19
N PRO A 393 -2.42 -4.81 32.18
CA PRO A 393 -3.19 -6.03 32.01
C PRO A 393 -4.64 -5.80 31.54
N ALA A 394 -5.29 -4.73 31.99
CA ALA A 394 -6.67 -4.43 31.60
C ALA A 394 -6.78 -4.09 30.11
N TYR A 395 -5.82 -3.34 29.56
CA TYR A 395 -5.79 -3.03 28.13
C TYR A 395 -5.39 -4.25 27.29
N LEU A 396 -4.41 -5.03 27.76
CA LEU A 396 -4.00 -6.26 27.07
C LEU A 396 -5.12 -7.29 27.01
N SER A 397 -5.92 -7.44 28.07
CA SER A 397 -7.10 -8.32 28.06
C SER A 397 -8.15 -7.88 27.03
N LYS A 398 -8.37 -6.57 26.87
CA LYS A 398 -9.27 -6.07 25.82
C LYS A 398 -8.71 -6.27 24.42
N ALA A 399 -7.40 -6.06 24.21
CA ALA A 399 -6.73 -6.35 22.95
C ALA A 399 -6.79 -7.84 22.59
N LEU A 400 -6.66 -8.73 23.58
CA LEU A 400 -6.82 -10.17 23.42
C LEU A 400 -8.21 -10.51 22.85
N LEU A 401 -9.26 -9.83 23.32
CA LEU A 401 -10.62 -10.01 22.78
C LEU A 401 -10.74 -9.52 21.34
N LEU A 402 -10.10 -8.40 20.98
CA LEU A 402 -10.06 -7.92 19.59
C LEU A 402 -9.39 -8.95 18.67
N ALA A 403 -8.20 -9.43 19.05
CA ALA A 403 -7.46 -10.42 18.27
C ALA A 403 -8.24 -11.74 18.15
N LYS A 404 -8.80 -12.23 19.26
CA LYS A 404 -9.66 -13.42 19.25
C LYS A 404 -10.86 -13.26 18.31
N ARG A 405 -11.52 -12.10 18.34
CA ARG A 405 -12.65 -11.82 17.45
C ARG A 405 -12.22 -11.78 15.98
N GLY A 406 -11.04 -11.24 15.68
CA GLY A 406 -10.50 -11.24 14.33
C GLY A 406 -10.33 -12.64 13.75
N LEU A 407 -9.88 -13.60 14.57
CA LEU A 407 -9.68 -15.00 14.15
C LEU A 407 -10.98 -15.68 13.71
N GLU A 408 -12.15 -15.21 14.16
CA GLU A 408 -13.44 -15.72 13.73
C GLU A 408 -13.80 -15.34 12.28
N PHE A 409 -13.18 -14.28 11.75
CA PHE A 409 -13.37 -13.82 10.37
C PHE A 409 -12.37 -14.44 9.41
N PHE A 410 -11.08 -14.41 9.77
CA PHE A 410 -10.00 -14.93 8.94
C PHE A 410 -8.73 -15.18 9.76
N GLU A 411 -8.08 -16.32 9.53
CA GLU A 411 -6.80 -16.65 10.16
C GLU A 411 -5.64 -16.21 9.25
N SER A 412 -5.04 -15.06 9.55
CA SER A 412 -3.73 -14.67 9.01
C SER A 412 -2.63 -15.01 10.02
N ALA A 413 -1.42 -15.24 9.53
CA ALA A 413 -0.32 -15.59 10.42
C ALA A 413 0.05 -14.44 11.36
N GLU A 414 -0.03 -13.21 10.87
CA GLU A 414 0.19 -11.98 11.64
C GLU A 414 -0.84 -11.81 12.77
N LEU A 415 -2.12 -12.14 12.52
CA LEU A 415 -3.14 -12.08 13.57
C LEU A 415 -2.95 -13.19 14.60
N ILE A 416 -2.56 -14.40 14.16
CA ILE A 416 -2.26 -15.49 15.08
C ILE A 416 -1.06 -15.15 15.98
N ASP A 417 0.02 -14.57 15.43
CA ASP A 417 1.18 -14.10 16.21
C ASP A 417 0.74 -13.04 17.25
N THR A 418 -0.03 -12.02 16.85
CA THR A 418 -0.58 -11.03 17.79
C THR A 418 -1.37 -11.69 18.91
N TYR A 419 -2.23 -12.66 18.58
CA TYR A 419 -3.02 -13.40 19.56
C TYR A 419 -2.15 -14.22 20.53
N ALA A 420 -1.15 -14.93 20.00
CA ALA A 420 -0.19 -15.71 20.79
C ALA A 420 0.59 -14.82 21.78
N ARG A 421 1.11 -13.68 21.31
CA ARG A 421 1.82 -12.72 22.16
C ARG A 421 0.94 -12.13 23.26
N LEU A 422 -0.32 -11.82 22.96
CA LEU A 422 -1.28 -11.35 23.94
C LEU A 422 -1.59 -12.43 24.98
N LEU A 423 -1.86 -13.67 24.55
CA LEU A 423 -2.03 -14.80 25.47
C LEU A 423 -0.83 -14.94 26.40
N TYR A 424 0.38 -14.87 25.86
CA TYR A 424 1.61 -15.00 26.63
C TYR A 424 1.73 -13.90 27.69
N ARG A 425 1.53 -12.63 27.31
CA ARG A 425 1.60 -11.49 28.25
C ARG A 425 0.47 -11.47 29.28
N THR A 426 -0.68 -12.06 28.96
CA THR A 426 -1.80 -12.21 29.90
C THR A 426 -1.70 -13.47 30.78
N GLY A 427 -0.65 -14.28 30.62
CA GLY A 427 -0.33 -15.41 31.49
C GLY A 427 -0.72 -16.78 30.96
N ASN A 428 -1.43 -16.88 29.82
CA ASN A 428 -1.79 -18.15 29.21
C ASN A 428 -0.66 -18.65 28.28
N LYS A 429 0.49 -18.97 28.88
CA LYS A 429 1.75 -19.25 28.16
C LYS A 429 1.70 -20.52 27.32
N VAL A 430 1.02 -21.57 27.80
CA VAL A 430 0.94 -22.84 27.07
C VAL A 430 0.13 -22.68 25.79
N GLU A 431 -1.01 -22.00 25.86
CA GLU A 431 -1.83 -21.75 24.69
C GLU A 431 -1.13 -20.82 23.70
N ALA A 432 -0.42 -19.80 24.20
CA ALA A 432 0.38 -18.90 23.37
C ALA A 432 1.39 -19.65 22.48
N ILE A 433 2.16 -20.58 23.05
CA ILE A 433 3.14 -21.39 22.31
C ILE A 433 2.47 -22.17 21.18
N ASN A 434 1.31 -22.78 21.44
CA ASN A 434 0.58 -23.55 20.42
C ASN A 434 0.09 -22.65 19.27
N TRP A 435 -0.38 -21.45 19.57
CA TRP A 435 -0.80 -20.49 18.55
C TRP A 435 0.38 -19.96 17.74
N GLU A 436 1.51 -19.67 18.37
CA GLU A 436 2.72 -19.22 17.66
C GLU A 436 3.24 -20.30 16.69
N GLU A 437 3.23 -21.58 17.10
CA GLU A 437 3.54 -22.70 16.20
C GLU A 437 2.58 -22.78 15.01
N LYS A 438 1.29 -22.51 15.22
CA LYS A 438 0.30 -22.41 14.13
C LYS A 438 0.61 -21.25 13.19
N ALA A 439 1.04 -20.10 13.70
CA ALA A 439 1.44 -18.94 12.89
C ALA A 439 2.62 -19.27 11.96
N ILE A 440 3.65 -19.91 12.51
CA ILE A 440 4.84 -20.38 11.76
C ILE A 440 4.43 -21.35 10.66
N LYS A 441 3.58 -22.33 10.96
CA LYS A 441 3.09 -23.31 9.99
C LYS A 441 2.33 -22.63 8.84
N LEU A 442 1.50 -21.63 9.15
CA LEU A 442 0.76 -20.88 8.14
C LEU A 442 1.70 -20.07 7.24
N ARG A 443 2.68 -19.34 7.79
CA ARG A 443 3.69 -18.62 6.98
C ARG A 443 4.53 -19.54 6.10
N SER A 444 4.97 -20.67 6.64
CA SER A 444 5.73 -21.68 5.90
C SER A 444 4.92 -22.21 4.70
N THR A 445 3.62 -22.47 4.90
CA THR A 445 2.70 -22.89 3.82
C THR A 445 2.59 -21.83 2.71
N MET A 446 2.62 -20.55 3.09
CA MET A 446 2.65 -19.41 2.16
C MET A 446 4.03 -19.12 1.56
N ARG A 447 5.05 -19.89 1.94
CA ARG A 447 6.47 -19.71 1.55
C ARG A 447 7.04 -18.35 1.94
N PHE A 448 6.52 -17.76 3.03
CA PHE A 448 7.07 -16.56 3.63
C PHE A 448 8.07 -16.92 4.74
N SER A 449 9.03 -16.03 5.02
CA SER A 449 10.07 -16.24 6.04
C SER A 449 9.46 -16.52 7.41
N THR A 450 9.91 -17.52 8.16
CA THR A 450 9.38 -17.84 9.51
C THR A 450 10.25 -17.29 10.66
N ALA A 451 11.41 -16.71 10.35
CA ALA A 451 12.47 -16.41 11.31
C ALA A 451 12.03 -15.51 12.49
N ALA A 452 11.22 -14.48 12.21
CA ALA A 452 10.74 -13.56 13.24
C ALA A 452 9.82 -14.28 14.25
N PHE A 453 8.99 -15.20 13.77
CA PHE A 453 8.00 -15.92 14.57
C PHE A 453 8.70 -17.04 15.36
N GLU A 454 9.67 -17.72 14.73
CA GLU A 454 10.52 -18.71 15.41
C GLU A 454 11.34 -18.10 16.56
N THR A 455 11.84 -16.88 16.39
CA THR A 455 12.55 -16.14 17.45
C THR A 455 11.63 -15.94 18.67
N VAL A 456 10.38 -15.56 18.42
CA VAL A 456 9.38 -15.29 19.45
C VAL A 456 8.96 -16.58 20.15
N LEU A 457 8.70 -17.64 19.38
CA LEU A 457 8.41 -18.97 19.89
C LEU A 457 9.52 -19.48 20.82
N ASN A 458 10.79 -19.30 20.43
CA ASN A 458 11.93 -19.73 21.23
C ASN A 458 11.99 -18.98 22.57
N LYS A 459 11.82 -17.66 22.58
CA LYS A 459 11.75 -16.85 23.80
C LYS A 459 10.56 -17.28 24.69
N MET A 460 9.39 -17.55 24.09
CA MET A 460 8.22 -18.06 24.82
C MET A 460 8.51 -19.41 25.47
N LYS A 461 9.14 -20.35 24.76
CA LYS A 461 9.51 -21.68 25.27
C LYS A 461 10.54 -21.62 26.40
N GLN A 462 11.44 -20.63 26.37
CA GLN A 462 12.41 -20.37 27.44
C GLN A 462 11.79 -19.64 28.64
N GLY A 463 10.52 -19.22 28.55
CA GLY A 463 9.82 -18.54 29.63
C GLY A 463 10.23 -17.08 29.81
N GLU A 464 10.89 -16.48 28.82
CA GLU A 464 11.35 -15.08 28.88
C GLU A 464 10.19 -14.10 29.10
N VAL A 465 10.44 -13.05 29.87
CA VAL A 465 9.45 -11.98 30.09
C VAL A 465 9.34 -11.07 28.87
N ASN A 466 10.47 -10.80 28.19
CA ASN A 466 10.50 -10.02 26.97
C ASN A 466 10.65 -10.93 25.75
N ILE A 467 9.58 -11.05 24.98
CA ILE A 467 9.52 -11.92 23.80
C ILE A 467 9.68 -11.15 22.47
N ASP A 468 9.73 -9.82 22.52
CA ASP A 468 9.92 -8.96 21.35
C ASP A 468 11.41 -8.79 21.02
#